data_AF-A0A2X2T8P7-F1
#
_entry.id   AF-A0A2X2T8P7-F1
#
_cell.length_a   1.000
_cell.length_b   1.000
_cell.length_c   1.000
_cell.angle_alpha   90.00
_cell.angle_beta   90.00
_cell.angle_gamma   90.00
#
_symmetry.space_group_name_H-M   'P 1'
#
loop_
_entity.id
_entity.type
_entity.pdbx_description
1 polymer ?
#
loop_
_entity_poly.entity_id
_entity_poly.type
_entity_poly.pdbx_seq_one_letter_code
_entity_poly.pdbx_strand_id
1 'polypeptide(L)' 'MSTILHEKGYNTAWIELQLAHVDKNTIRGTYNHAQYLEQRREMLQWYATYIDSLANGTVMQGVFDKTA' A
#
# COMPACT_ATOMS: atom_id res chain seq x y z
N MET A 1 -6.05 -5.47 -3.65
CA MET A 1 -4.90 -4.55 -3.81
C MET A 1 -4.17 -4.77 -5.14
N SER A 2 -3.78 -6.00 -5.51
CA SER A 2 -3.02 -6.26 -6.74
C SER A 2 -3.74 -5.80 -8.03
N THR A 3 -4.96 -6.25 -8.29
CA THR A 3 -5.69 -5.98 -9.54
C THR A 3 -5.75 -4.50 -9.88
N ILE A 4 -6.17 -3.66 -8.94
CA ILE A 4 -6.32 -2.22 -9.19
C ILE A 4 -4.98 -1.49 -9.38
N LEU A 5 -3.92 -1.94 -8.72
CA LEU A 5 -2.59 -1.37 -8.88
C LEU A 5 -1.97 -1.75 -10.22
N HIS A 6 -2.25 -2.96 -10.72
CA HIS A 6 -1.89 -3.37 -12.07
C HIS A 6 -2.64 -2.56 -13.13
N GLU A 7 -3.96 -2.36 -12.96
CA GLU A 7 -4.76 -1.53 -13.85
C GLU A 7 -4.32 -0.06 -13.86
N LYS A 8 -3.80 0.44 -12.73
CA LYS A 8 -3.22 1.77 -12.61
C LYS A 8 -1.84 1.91 -13.28
N GLY A 9 -1.22 0.80 -13.68
CA GLY A 9 0.08 0.77 -14.35
C GLY A 9 1.28 0.77 -13.42
N TYR A 10 1.10 0.46 -12.13
CA TYR A 10 2.25 0.31 -11.23
C TYR A 10 3.08 -0.93 -11.58
N ASN A 11 4.38 -0.85 -11.30
CA ASN A 11 5.30 -1.93 -11.61
C ASN A 11 4.96 -3.19 -10.81
N THR A 12 4.79 -4.32 -11.51
CA THR A 12 4.53 -5.64 -10.93
C THR A 12 5.49 -5.99 -9.79
N ALA A 13 6.78 -5.67 -9.93
CA ALA A 13 7.77 -5.95 -8.89
C ALA A 13 7.43 -5.24 -7.56
N TRP A 14 6.89 -4.03 -7.61
CA TRP A 14 6.52 -3.27 -6.41
C TRP A 14 5.26 -3.83 -5.75
N ILE A 15 4.31 -4.30 -6.55
CA ILE A 15 3.07 -4.93 -6.09
C ILE A 15 3.40 -6.27 -5.42
N GLU A 16 4.20 -7.10 -6.07
CA GLU A 16 4.65 -8.38 -5.55
C GLU A 16 5.53 -8.21 -4.29
N LEU A 17 6.38 -7.18 -4.23
CA LEU A 17 7.15 -6.85 -3.02
C LEU A 17 6.29 -6.50 -1.80
N GLN A 18 5.06 -5.99 -1.99
CA GLN A 18 4.12 -5.77 -0.89
C GLN A 18 3.32 -7.04 -0.53
N LEU A 19 3.14 -7.95 -1.48
CA LEU A 19 2.43 -9.22 -1.29
C LEU A 19 3.35 -10.32 -0.75
N ALA A 20 4.65 -10.23 -1.02
CA ALA A 20 5.65 -11.18 -0.61
C ALA A 20 5.85 -11.12 0.92
N HIS A 21 5.35 -12.14 1.61
CA HIS A 21 5.61 -12.36 3.02
C HIS A 21 7.06 -12.82 3.20
N VAL A 22 7.98 -11.86 3.36
CA VAL A 22 9.41 -12.04 3.63
C VAL A 22 10.17 -12.76 2.51
N ASP A 23 10.96 -11.98 1.77
CA ASP A 23 11.89 -12.51 0.79
C ASP A 23 12.99 -13.32 1.50
N LYS A 24 13.16 -14.60 1.14
CA LYS A 24 14.10 -15.53 1.81
C LYS A 24 15.58 -15.15 1.61
N ASN A 25 15.88 -14.17 0.76
CA ASN A 25 17.23 -13.68 0.47
C ASN A 25 17.46 -12.27 1.04
N THR A 26 17.88 -12.21 2.30
CA THR A 26 18.15 -10.98 3.07
C THR A 26 19.18 -10.03 2.43
N ILE A 27 20.13 -10.53 1.64
CA ILE A 27 21.18 -9.71 1.00
C ILE A 27 20.66 -8.88 -0.18
N ARG A 28 19.71 -9.43 -0.97
CA ARG A 28 19.04 -8.66 -2.05
C ARG A 28 18.01 -7.68 -1.49
N GLY A 29 17.46 -7.97 -0.31
CA GLY A 29 16.51 -7.11 0.39
C GLY A 29 17.08 -5.72 0.65
N THR A 30 18.32 -5.58 1.13
CA THR A 30 18.86 -4.28 1.57
C THR A 30 19.02 -3.25 0.44
N TYR A 31 19.56 -3.66 -0.72
CA TYR A 31 19.74 -2.76 -1.86
C TYR A 31 18.42 -2.47 -2.60
N ASN A 32 17.53 -3.47 -2.73
CA ASN A 32 16.18 -3.25 -3.28
C ASN A 32 15.28 -2.41 -2.37
N HIS A 33 15.47 -2.49 -1.05
CA HIS A 33 14.67 -1.73 -0.10
C HIS A 33 14.89 -0.24 -0.30
N ALA A 34 16.13 0.25 -0.39
CA ALA A 34 16.37 1.67 -0.57
C ALA A 34 15.87 2.19 -1.93
N GLN A 35 16.05 1.41 -3.00
CA GLN A 35 15.74 1.86 -4.37
C GLN A 35 14.23 1.88 -4.67
N TYR A 36 13.43 1.03 -4.02
CA TYR A 36 11.99 0.91 -4.29
C TYR A 36 11.09 1.43 -3.17
N LEU A 37 11.65 1.86 -2.02
CA LEU A 37 10.85 2.33 -0.88
C LEU A 37 10.04 3.58 -1.22
N GLU A 38 10.64 4.54 -1.94
CA GLU A 38 9.98 5.81 -2.23
C GLU A 38 8.79 5.62 -3.18
N GLN A 39 8.97 4.83 -4.24
CA GLN A 39 7.94 4.50 -5.21
C GLN A 39 6.86 3.61 -4.61
N ARG A 40 7.25 2.67 -3.72
CA ARG A 40 6.28 1.88 -2.94
C ARG A 40 5.46 2.74 -2.00
N ARG A 41 6.05 3.76 -1.39
CA ARG A 41 5.36 4.72 -0.52
C ARG A 41 4.35 5.54 -1.32
N GLU A 42 4.74 6.03 -2.49
CA GLU A 42 3.82 6.75 -3.38
C GLU A 42 2.65 5.87 -3.83
N MET A 43 2.93 4.64 -4.25
CA MET A 43 1.92 3.67 -4.65
C MET A 43 0.93 3.35 -3.52
N LEU A 44 1.44 3.10 -2.31
CA LEU A 44 0.59 2.84 -1.14
C LEU A 44 -0.20 4.08 -0.71
N GLN A 45 0.39 5.27 -0.80
CA GLN A 45 -0.30 6.51 -0.48
C GLN A 45 -1.44 6.77 -1.48
N TRP A 46 -1.22 6.51 -2.76
CA TRP A 46 -2.28 6.56 -3.77
C TRP A 46 -3.38 5.55 -3.48
N TYR A 47 -3.02 4.32 -3.12
CA TYR A 47 -4.00 3.29 -2.77
C TYR A 47 -4.82 3.66 -1.54
N ALA A 48 -4.19 4.22 -0.51
CA ALA A 48 -4.87 4.74 0.68
C ALA A 48 -5.86 5.84 0.31
N THR A 49 -5.43 6.85 -0.45
CA THR A 49 -6.33 7.93 -0.94
C THR A 49 -7.47 7.38 -1.79
N TYR A 50 -7.23 6.37 -2.61
CA TYR A 50 -8.27 5.70 -3.41
C TYR A 50 -9.30 5.02 -2.50
N ILE A 51 -8.86 4.25 -1.51
CA ILE A 51 -9.75 3.61 -0.53
C ILE A 51 -10.51 4.66 0.29
N ASP A 52 -9.83 5.71 0.76
CA ASP A 52 -10.46 6.82 1.47
C ASP A 52 -11.52 7.52 0.61
N SER A 53 -11.26 7.69 -0.69
CA SER A 53 -12.23 8.29 -1.61
C SER A 53 -13.48 7.41 -1.81
N LEU A 54 -13.31 6.09 -1.86
CA LEU A 54 -14.43 5.14 -1.88
C LEU A 54 -15.18 5.15 -0.56
N ALA A 55 -14.43 5.22 0.54
CA ALA A 55 -14.96 5.22 1.89
C ALA A 55 -15.73 6.52 2.18
N ASN A 56 -15.30 7.69 1.69
CA ASN A 56 -15.96 8.97 1.95
C ASN A 56 -17.41 9.06 1.41
N GLY A 57 -17.88 8.10 0.61
CA GLY A 57 -19.31 7.92 0.28
C GLY A 57 -20.11 7.12 1.32
N THR A 58 -19.47 6.50 2.31
CA THR A 58 -20.06 5.57 3.29
C THR A 58 -19.30 5.52 4.64
N VAL A 59 -18.42 6.47 4.94
CA VAL A 59 -17.75 6.54 6.25
C VAL A 59 -18.71 7.24 7.19
N MET A 60 -19.49 6.45 7.92
CA MET A 60 -19.99 6.88 9.21
C MET A 60 -18.77 7.02 10.11
N GLN A 61 -18.28 8.25 10.26
CA GLN A 61 -17.26 8.59 11.24
C GLN A 61 -17.83 8.22 12.61
N GLY A 62 -17.48 7.03 13.11
CA GLY A 62 -17.94 6.56 14.40
C GLY A 62 -17.55 7.59 15.45
N VAL A 63 -18.54 8.24 16.06
CA VAL A 63 -18.33 9.10 17.21
C VAL A 63 -18.03 8.15 18.37
N PHE A 64 -16.77 7.75 18.48
CA PHE A 64 -16.32 7.02 19.66
C PHE A 64 -16.20 8.03 20.79
N ASP A 65 -17.34 8.32 21.42
CA ASP A 65 -17.39 8.98 22.72
C ASP A 65 -16.62 8.10 23.69
N LYS A 66 -15.32 8.38 23.85
CA LYS A 66 -14.56 7.90 25.00
C LYS A 66 -15.15 8.57 26.23
N THR A 67 -16.18 7.92 26.77
CA THR A 67 -16.73 8.23 28.08
C THR A 67 -16.22 7.20 29.08
N ALA A 68 -15.62 7.75 30.13
CA ALA A 68 -15.06 7.18 31.36
C ALA A 68 -13.78 6.33 31.21
#